data_AF-A0A958M844-F1
#
_entry.id   AF-A0A958M844-F1
#
_cell.length_a   1.000
_cell.length_b   1.000
_cell.length_c   1.000
_cell.angle_alpha   90.00
_cell.angle_beta   90.00
_cell.angle_gamma   90.00
#
_symmetry.space_group_name_H-M   'P 1'
#
loop_
_entity.id
_entity.type
_entity.pdbx_description
1 polymer ?
#
loop_
_entity_poly.entity_id
_entity_poly.type
_entity_poly.pdbx_seq_one_letter_code
_entity_poly.pdbx_strand_id
1 'polypeptide(L)'
;AGVHPNVVFLKNTDLALDKGILVNEYLETNIPDVYAVGDCAQHQNLYPGRRPIEAVWYTGRMTGETVAYNICGRRVEYNPGIWFNSAKFFDIEYQVYGDVPANPADHQQTLYWEHHSGKKSIRVVYDSDSKKVLGFNLMGVRYRQEVCERWLREETGIEEVLQNLGLANFDPEFYEEYEAAVIGLYNRQTGKALPLKKRRGLSAALRFLRRG
;
A
#
# COMPACT_ATOMS: atom_id res chain seq x y z
N ALA A 1 3.68 -11.68 -19.25
CA ALA A 1 2.67 -10.72 -19.75
C ALA A 1 2.58 -9.56 -18.77
N GLY A 2 2.51 -8.33 -19.26
CA GLY A 2 2.48 -7.10 -18.47
C GLY A 2 2.28 -5.89 -19.39
N VAL A 3 2.01 -4.73 -18.81
CA VAL A 3 1.90 -3.48 -19.56
C VAL A 3 3.29 -2.89 -19.82
N HIS A 4 3.46 -2.23 -20.96
CA HIS A 4 4.71 -1.59 -21.36
C HIS A 4 4.43 -0.12 -21.70
N PRO A 5 5.31 0.82 -21.31
CA PRO A 5 5.15 2.22 -21.68
C PRO A 5 5.04 2.42 -23.19
N ASN A 6 4.04 3.18 -23.62
CA ASN A 6 3.85 3.49 -25.04
C ASN A 6 4.73 4.69 -25.46
N VAL A 7 6.03 4.45 -25.58
CA VAL A 7 7.03 5.51 -25.87
C VAL A 7 7.72 5.33 -27.23
N VAL A 8 7.28 4.35 -28.04
CA VAL A 8 7.93 4.00 -29.32
C VAL A 8 7.97 5.18 -30.30
N PHE A 9 6.91 5.99 -30.32
CA PHE A 9 6.81 7.15 -31.21
C PHE A 9 7.81 8.27 -30.87
N LEU A 10 8.46 8.21 -29.70
CA LEU A 10 9.44 9.20 -29.22
C LEU A 10 10.90 8.79 -29.50
N LYS A 11 11.15 7.60 -30.06
CA LYS A 11 12.51 7.04 -30.23
C LYS A 11 13.46 7.89 -31.08
N ASN A 12 12.93 8.74 -31.96
CA ASN A 12 13.72 9.61 -32.84
C ASN A 12 13.73 11.07 -32.36
N THR A 13 13.48 11.30 -31.07
CA THR A 13 13.53 12.63 -30.45
C THR A 13 14.73 12.70 -29.50
N ASP A 14 15.06 13.90 -29.03
CA ASP A 14 16.10 14.10 -28.03
C ASP A 14 15.66 13.71 -26.60
N LEU A 15 14.44 13.19 -26.43
CA LEU A 15 13.97 12.72 -25.12
C LEU A 15 14.78 11.50 -24.67
N ALA A 16 15.20 11.52 -23.41
CA ALA A 16 15.87 10.42 -22.76
C ALA A 16 14.84 9.31 -22.44
N LEU A 17 15.02 8.14 -23.06
CA LEU A 17 14.14 6.99 -22.93
C LEU A 17 14.92 5.75 -22.44
N ASP A 18 14.23 4.89 -21.71
CA ASP A 18 14.61 3.48 -21.49
C ASP A 18 13.38 2.59 -21.72
N LYS A 19 12.81 1.98 -20.68
CA LYS A 19 11.51 1.32 -20.77
C LYS A 19 10.39 2.36 -20.89
N GLY A 20 10.54 3.52 -20.27
CA GLY A 20 9.67 4.69 -20.36
C GLY A 20 10.45 6.00 -20.57
N ILE A 21 9.77 7.14 -20.46
CA ILE A 21 10.38 8.48 -20.49
C ILE A 21 11.07 8.72 -19.16
N LEU A 22 12.38 8.95 -19.18
CA LEU A 22 13.15 9.15 -17.95
C LEU A 22 12.79 10.49 -17.30
N VAL A 23 12.48 10.44 -16.00
CA VAL A 23 12.14 11.62 -15.20
C VAL A 23 12.90 11.66 -13.88
N ASN A 24 13.17 12.89 -13.42
CA ASN A 24 13.70 13.16 -12.08
C ASN A 24 12.57 13.15 -11.01
N GLU A 25 12.91 13.52 -9.78
CA GLU A 25 11.99 13.58 -8.63
C GLU A 25 10.87 14.61 -8.81
N TYR A 26 11.04 15.59 -9.71
CA TYR A 26 10.06 16.63 -10.01
C TYR A 26 9.20 16.29 -11.24
N LEU A 27 9.37 15.09 -11.81
CA LEU A 27 8.69 14.60 -13.01
C LEU A 27 9.09 15.33 -14.31
N GLU A 28 10.23 16.03 -14.26
CA GLU A 28 10.84 16.71 -15.40
C GLU A 28 11.62 15.71 -16.25
N THR A 29 11.54 15.87 -17.58
CA THR A 29 12.39 15.13 -18.52
C THR A 29 13.75 15.82 -18.68
N ASN A 30 14.60 15.31 -19.57
CA ASN A 30 15.84 15.98 -19.95
C ASN A 30 15.64 17.24 -20.82
N ILE A 31 14.44 17.48 -21.35
CA ILE A 31 14.12 18.67 -22.15
C ILE A 31 13.43 19.70 -21.24
N PRO A 32 13.90 20.96 -21.21
CA PRO A 32 13.26 22.02 -20.42
C PRO A 32 11.78 22.18 -20.75
N ASP A 33 10.97 22.41 -19.72
CA ASP A 33 9.51 22.59 -19.82
C ASP A 33 8.74 21.38 -20.39
N VAL A 34 9.39 20.21 -20.49
CA VAL A 34 8.76 18.95 -20.88
C VAL A 34 8.78 17.97 -19.70
N TYR A 35 7.61 17.42 -19.41
CA TYR A 35 7.35 16.54 -18.27
C TYR A 35 6.72 15.23 -18.72
N ALA A 36 6.85 14.18 -17.91
CA ALA A 36 6.15 12.91 -18.13
C ALA A 36 5.55 12.38 -16.82
N VAL A 37 4.33 11.84 -16.90
CA VAL A 37 3.58 11.32 -15.76
C VAL A 37 2.79 10.06 -16.11
N GLY A 38 2.39 9.30 -15.10
CA GLY A 38 1.67 8.04 -15.28
C GLY A 38 2.51 6.94 -15.94
N ASP A 39 1.84 6.02 -16.63
CA ASP A 39 2.43 4.76 -17.11
C ASP A 39 3.57 4.94 -18.13
N CYS A 40 3.74 6.14 -18.71
CA CYS A 40 4.83 6.43 -19.62
C CYS A 40 6.11 6.88 -18.89
N ALA A 41 6.02 7.33 -17.64
CA ALA A 41 7.14 7.88 -16.89
C ALA A 41 7.97 6.78 -16.22
N GLN A 42 9.28 6.91 -16.30
CA GLN A 42 10.25 6.05 -15.66
C GLN A 42 11.12 6.90 -14.71
N HIS A 43 10.99 6.65 -13.41
CA HIS A 43 11.78 7.33 -12.40
C HIS A 43 13.24 6.88 -12.46
N GLN A 44 14.16 7.85 -12.51
CA GLN A 44 15.60 7.59 -12.50
C GLN A 44 16.10 7.19 -11.11
N ASN A 45 15.63 7.90 -10.08
CA ASN A 45 15.98 7.65 -8.69
C ASN A 45 14.80 6.94 -8.01
N LEU A 46 15.06 5.73 -7.52
CA LEU A 46 14.03 4.89 -6.93
C LEU A 46 13.97 5.10 -5.42
N TYR A 47 12.74 5.24 -4.93
CA TYR A 47 12.46 5.03 -3.52
C TYR A 47 12.68 3.55 -3.16
N PRO A 48 13.18 3.24 -1.95
CA PRO A 48 13.36 1.86 -1.50
C PRO A 48 12.10 1.01 -1.71
N GLY A 49 12.26 -0.17 -2.31
CA GLY A 49 11.17 -1.10 -2.58
C GLY A 49 10.22 -0.71 -3.74
N ARG A 50 10.44 0.42 -4.40
CA ARG A 50 9.61 0.87 -5.53
C ARG A 50 10.21 0.46 -6.87
N ARG A 51 9.35 0.42 -7.90
CA ARG A 51 9.76 0.09 -9.27
C ARG A 51 9.98 1.38 -10.07
N PRO A 52 10.86 1.37 -11.09
CA PRO A 52 11.03 2.52 -11.99
C PRO A 52 9.75 2.96 -12.68
N ILE A 53 8.86 2.02 -12.96
CA ILE A 53 7.56 2.25 -13.60
C ILE A 53 6.50 1.54 -12.78
N GLU A 54 5.47 2.28 -12.39
CA GLU A 54 4.35 1.79 -11.59
C GLU A 54 3.04 2.10 -12.32
N ALA A 55 2.63 1.18 -13.19
CA ALA A 55 1.43 1.31 -14.01
C ALA A 55 0.15 1.03 -13.20
N VAL A 56 -0.15 1.94 -12.27
CA VAL A 56 -1.30 1.88 -11.35
C VAL A 56 -1.99 3.24 -11.36
N TRP A 57 -3.32 3.24 -11.37
CA TRP A 57 -4.15 4.45 -11.43
C TRP A 57 -3.77 5.49 -10.36
N TYR A 58 -3.49 5.05 -9.13
CA TYR A 58 -3.08 5.94 -8.04
C TYR A 58 -1.75 6.62 -8.30
N THR A 59 -0.76 5.91 -8.85
CA THR A 59 0.52 6.51 -9.29
C THR A 59 0.27 7.57 -10.36
N GLY A 60 -0.58 7.28 -11.36
CA GLY A 60 -0.96 8.26 -12.39
C GLY A 60 -1.59 9.53 -11.80
N ARG A 61 -2.52 9.37 -10.84
CA ARG A 61 -3.13 10.49 -10.12
C ARG A 61 -2.09 11.31 -9.35
N MET A 62 -1.26 10.65 -8.55
CA MET A 62 -0.27 11.34 -7.69
C MET A 62 0.78 12.07 -8.53
N THR A 63 1.31 11.43 -9.58
CA THR A 63 2.27 12.08 -10.49
C THR A 63 1.64 13.25 -11.24
N GLY A 64 0.38 13.12 -11.67
CA GLY A 64 -0.39 14.22 -12.26
C GLY A 64 -0.56 15.43 -11.32
N GLU A 65 -0.80 15.19 -10.03
CA GLU A 65 -0.87 16.26 -9.03
C GLU A 65 0.51 16.90 -8.77
N THR A 66 1.55 16.09 -8.60
CA THR A 66 2.93 16.58 -8.40
C THR A 66 3.40 17.45 -9.56
N VAL A 67 3.20 17.00 -10.81
CA VAL A 67 3.66 17.76 -11.98
C VAL A 67 2.91 19.08 -12.11
N ALA A 68 1.62 19.13 -11.74
CA ALA A 68 0.85 20.36 -11.76
C ALA A 68 1.41 21.41 -10.79
N TYR A 69 1.87 21.00 -9.60
CA TYR A 69 2.57 21.92 -8.69
C TYR A 69 3.85 22.47 -9.31
N ASN A 70 4.68 21.62 -9.92
CA ASN A 70 5.95 22.03 -10.52
C ASN A 70 5.74 22.99 -11.71
N ILE A 71 4.78 22.70 -12.59
CA ILE A 71 4.39 23.59 -13.70
C ILE A 71 3.88 24.95 -13.17
N CYS A 72 3.12 24.95 -12.07
CA CYS A 72 2.59 26.17 -11.46
C CYS A 72 3.61 26.91 -10.56
N GLY A 73 4.90 26.57 -10.63
CA GLY A 73 5.97 27.27 -9.90
C GLY A 73 6.07 26.89 -8.42
N ARG A 74 5.36 25.85 -7.96
CA ARG A 74 5.52 25.29 -6.62
C ARG A 74 6.35 24.01 -6.71
N ARG A 75 7.65 24.13 -6.45
CA ARG A 75 8.58 23.00 -6.53
C ARG A 75 8.28 21.93 -5.47
N VAL A 76 7.82 20.76 -5.91
CA VAL A 76 7.41 19.62 -5.08
C VAL A 76 7.96 18.33 -5.67
N GLU A 77 8.65 17.55 -4.85
CA GLU A 77 9.13 16.21 -5.21
C GLU A 77 7.97 15.21 -5.20
N TYR A 78 8.00 14.27 -6.14
CA TYR A 78 7.10 13.13 -6.16
C TYR A 78 7.38 12.24 -4.97
N ASN A 79 6.47 12.23 -4.00
CA ASN A 79 6.53 11.32 -2.86
C ASN A 79 5.45 10.24 -3.02
N PRO A 80 5.82 8.99 -3.35
CA PRO A 80 4.87 7.93 -3.59
C PRO A 80 4.28 7.29 -2.32
N GLY A 81 4.75 7.72 -1.14
CA GLY A 81 4.31 7.21 0.16
C GLY A 81 4.44 5.70 0.32
N ILE A 82 3.58 5.14 1.18
CA ILE A 82 3.45 3.69 1.34
C ILE A 82 2.84 3.10 0.07
N TRP A 83 3.42 2.00 -0.43
CA TRP A 83 2.84 1.29 -1.57
C TRP A 83 1.42 0.83 -1.24
N PHE A 84 0.47 1.11 -2.13
CA PHE A 84 -0.87 0.57 -2.02
C PHE A 84 -1.46 0.26 -3.38
N ASN A 85 -2.32 -0.75 -3.40
CA ASN A 85 -3.12 -1.11 -4.56
C ASN A 85 -4.44 -1.70 -4.08
N SER A 86 -5.53 -1.34 -4.74
CA SER A 86 -6.82 -2.00 -4.56
C SER A 86 -7.45 -2.33 -5.90
N ALA A 87 -8.10 -3.47 -5.97
CA ALA A 87 -8.86 -3.92 -7.13
C ALA A 87 -10.13 -4.64 -6.66
N LYS A 88 -11.08 -4.82 -7.57
CA LYS A 88 -12.29 -5.58 -7.30
C LYS A 88 -12.47 -6.65 -8.38
N PHE A 89 -12.56 -7.90 -7.94
CA PHE A 89 -12.80 -9.07 -8.79
C PHE A 89 -14.17 -9.63 -8.45
N PHE A 90 -15.18 -9.28 -9.26
CA PHE A 90 -16.59 -9.59 -8.96
C PHE A 90 -16.97 -9.07 -7.56
N ASP A 91 -17.30 -9.97 -6.64
CA ASP A 91 -17.70 -9.66 -5.26
C ASP A 91 -16.53 -9.62 -4.28
N ILE A 92 -15.30 -9.89 -4.72
CA ILE A 92 -14.11 -9.91 -3.88
C ILE A 92 -13.33 -8.62 -4.08
N GLU A 93 -13.29 -7.79 -3.03
CA GLU A 93 -12.37 -6.67 -2.95
C GLU A 93 -10.98 -7.16 -2.56
N TYR A 94 -9.95 -6.67 -3.23
CA TYR A 94 -8.54 -6.93 -2.97
C TYR A 94 -7.88 -5.63 -2.55
N GLN A 95 -7.10 -5.68 -1.46
CA GLN A 95 -6.33 -4.53 -0.98
C GLN A 95 -4.93 -4.99 -0.57
N VAL A 96 -3.91 -4.22 -0.96
CA VAL A 96 -2.53 -4.36 -0.49
C VAL A 96 -2.03 -3.02 0.01
N TYR A 97 -1.36 -3.05 1.17
CA TYR A 97 -0.68 -1.92 1.78
C TYR A 97 0.71 -2.38 2.21
N GLY A 98 1.77 -1.61 1.90
CA GLY A 98 3.14 -1.93 2.29
C GLY A 98 3.75 -3.10 1.51
N ASP A 99 4.71 -3.78 2.14
CA ASP A 99 5.48 -4.88 1.55
C ASP A 99 4.81 -6.23 1.85
N VAL A 100 4.37 -6.90 0.78
CA VAL A 100 3.77 -8.25 0.83
C VAL A 100 4.37 -9.09 -0.29
N PRO A 101 5.61 -9.58 -0.12
CA PRO A 101 6.27 -10.36 -1.16
C PRO A 101 5.63 -11.74 -1.30
N ALA A 102 5.65 -12.27 -2.52
CA ALA A 102 5.17 -13.64 -2.78
C ALA A 102 6.01 -14.69 -2.05
N ASN A 103 7.31 -14.42 -1.91
CA ASN A 103 8.27 -15.21 -1.15
C ASN A 103 8.86 -14.32 -0.05
N PRO A 104 8.44 -14.49 1.22
CA PRO A 104 9.01 -13.74 2.34
C PRO A 104 10.50 -14.01 2.49
N ALA A 105 11.27 -12.97 2.84
CA ALA A 105 12.64 -13.13 3.29
C ALA A 105 12.70 -13.81 4.68
N ASP A 106 13.87 -14.30 5.10
CA ASP A 106 14.02 -15.03 6.37
C ASP A 106 13.55 -14.23 7.60
N HIS A 107 13.72 -12.91 7.57
CA HIS A 107 13.28 -11.99 8.62
C HIS A 107 11.79 -11.64 8.55
N GLN A 108 11.05 -12.14 7.55
CA GLN A 108 9.64 -11.82 7.35
C GLN A 108 8.75 -12.99 7.74
N GLN A 109 7.88 -12.76 8.72
CA GLN A 109 6.83 -13.69 9.11
C GLN A 109 5.48 -13.25 8.55
N THR A 110 4.60 -14.22 8.36
CA THR A 110 3.25 -13.98 7.87
C THR A 110 2.22 -14.59 8.81
N LEU A 111 1.29 -13.77 9.28
CA LEU A 111 0.02 -14.24 9.82
C LEU A 111 -0.98 -14.29 8.67
N TYR A 112 -1.48 -15.47 8.33
CA TYR A 112 -2.48 -15.67 7.27
C TYR A 112 -3.72 -16.32 7.86
N TRP A 113 -4.81 -15.56 7.92
CA TRP A 113 -6.13 -16.05 8.27
C TRP A 113 -6.99 -16.14 7.01
N GLU A 114 -7.70 -17.26 6.86
CA GLU A 114 -8.66 -17.47 5.78
C GLU A 114 -9.99 -17.93 6.37
N HIS A 115 -11.07 -17.35 5.86
CA HIS A 115 -12.41 -17.75 6.24
C HIS A 115 -12.77 -19.10 5.62
N HIS A 116 -13.53 -19.93 6.33
CA HIS A 116 -13.90 -21.28 5.88
C HIS A 116 -14.68 -21.32 4.55
N SER A 117 -15.24 -20.17 4.11
CA SER A 117 -15.90 -20.06 2.80
C SER A 117 -14.92 -19.92 1.62
N GLY A 118 -13.62 -19.72 1.87
CA GLY A 118 -12.59 -19.50 0.86
C GLY A 118 -12.69 -18.15 0.12
N LYS A 119 -13.61 -17.27 0.52
CA LYS A 119 -13.86 -15.97 -0.14
C LYS A 119 -13.26 -14.78 0.61
N LYS A 120 -12.63 -15.02 1.76
CA LYS A 120 -12.07 -13.95 2.60
C LYS A 120 -10.74 -14.37 3.19
N SER A 121 -9.76 -13.49 3.13
CA SER A 121 -8.48 -13.69 3.80
C SER A 121 -7.88 -12.38 4.28
N ILE A 122 -7.14 -12.48 5.37
CA ILE A 122 -6.38 -11.39 5.99
C ILE A 122 -4.95 -11.90 6.18
N ARG A 123 -4.02 -11.29 5.47
CA ARG A 123 -2.59 -11.51 5.61
C ARG A 123 -1.94 -10.28 6.23
N VAL A 124 -1.16 -10.49 7.28
CA VAL A 124 -0.29 -9.46 7.86
C VAL A 124 1.15 -9.97 7.80
N VAL A 125 2.02 -9.23 7.12
CA VAL A 125 3.45 -9.48 7.04
C VAL A 125 4.13 -8.61 8.08
N TYR A 126 5.02 -9.19 8.87
CA TYR A 126 5.74 -8.49 9.93
C TYR A 126 7.17 -9.01 10.06
N ASP A 127 8.04 -8.15 10.55
CA ASP A 127 9.44 -8.48 10.81
C ASP A 127 9.57 -9.41 12.02
N SER A 128 10.36 -10.47 11.90
CA SER A 128 10.50 -11.51 12.91
C SER A 128 11.20 -11.01 14.17
N ASP A 129 12.07 -10.01 14.06
CA ASP A 129 12.92 -9.56 15.15
C ASP A 129 12.26 -8.40 15.88
N SER A 130 12.00 -7.31 15.16
CA SER A 130 11.38 -6.08 15.67
C SER A 130 9.88 -6.20 15.89
N LYS A 131 9.23 -7.22 15.32
CA LYS A 131 7.77 -7.43 15.34
C LYS A 131 6.96 -6.34 14.64
N LYS A 132 7.59 -5.41 13.93
CA LYS A 132 6.95 -4.32 13.19
C LYS A 132 6.16 -4.87 12.00
N VAL A 133 4.96 -4.34 11.75
CA VAL A 133 4.20 -4.71 10.54
C VAL A 133 4.84 -4.07 9.31
N LEU A 134 4.99 -4.88 8.26
CA LEU A 134 5.58 -4.51 6.98
C LEU A 134 4.54 -4.38 5.88
N GLY A 135 3.44 -5.14 5.96
CA GLY A 135 2.39 -5.06 4.97
C GLY A 135 1.12 -5.83 5.31
N PHE A 136 0.08 -5.53 4.54
CA PHE A 136 -1.24 -6.13 4.62
C PHE A 136 -1.67 -6.60 3.23
N ASN A 137 -2.25 -7.79 3.15
CA ASN A 137 -2.99 -8.23 1.97
C ASN A 137 -4.36 -8.76 2.40
N LEU A 138 -5.41 -8.21 1.78
CA LEU A 138 -6.79 -8.47 2.11
C LEU A 138 -7.52 -8.95 0.86
N MET A 139 -8.31 -10.00 1.02
CA MET A 139 -9.27 -10.44 0.01
C MET A 139 -10.64 -10.58 0.66
N GLY A 140 -11.67 -9.99 0.06
CA GLY A 140 -13.05 -10.07 0.54
C GLY A 140 -13.31 -9.43 1.92
N VAL A 141 -12.34 -8.68 2.45
CA VAL A 141 -12.39 -7.91 3.69
C VAL A 141 -11.86 -6.53 3.38
N ARG A 142 -12.53 -5.49 3.89
CA ARG A 142 -12.14 -4.10 3.63
C ARG A 142 -11.57 -3.44 4.88
N TYR A 143 -10.32 -3.01 4.79
CA TYR A 143 -9.71 -2.14 5.79
C TYR A 143 -9.62 -0.68 5.31
N ARG A 144 -9.60 0.23 6.28
CA ARG A 144 -9.33 1.67 6.12
C ARG A 144 -7.86 1.84 5.78
N GLN A 145 -7.60 2.30 4.56
CA GLN A 145 -6.26 2.57 4.05
C GLN A 145 -5.47 3.44 5.03
N GLU A 146 -6.07 4.52 5.55
CA GLU A 146 -5.40 5.49 6.40
C GLU A 146 -4.93 4.89 7.74
N VAL A 147 -5.67 3.90 8.25
CA VAL A 147 -5.30 3.21 9.50
C VAL A 147 -4.13 2.25 9.24
N CYS A 148 -4.19 1.47 8.16
CA CYS A 148 -3.10 0.59 7.76
C CYS A 148 -1.82 1.36 7.44
N GLU A 149 -1.91 2.44 6.66
CA GLU A 149 -0.76 3.29 6.33
C GLU A 149 -0.15 3.95 7.56
N ARG A 150 -0.97 4.37 8.53
CA ARG A 150 -0.45 4.91 9.78
C ARG A 150 0.34 3.86 10.55
N TRP A 151 -0.17 2.65 10.69
CA TRP A 151 0.57 1.57 11.36
C TRP A 151 1.89 1.23 10.67
N LEU A 152 1.91 1.25 9.33
CA LEU A 152 3.14 1.03 8.56
C LEU A 152 4.13 2.19 8.77
N ARG A 153 3.66 3.43 8.74
CA ARG A 153 4.49 4.64 8.92
C ARG A 153 5.05 4.77 10.33
N GLU A 154 4.25 4.44 11.33
CA GLU A 154 4.65 4.45 12.76
C GLU A 154 5.39 3.18 13.16
N GLU A 155 5.67 2.27 12.21
CA GLU A 155 6.34 1.00 12.44
C GLU A 155 5.70 0.20 13.59
N THR A 156 4.37 0.18 13.63
CA THR A 156 3.61 -0.40 14.75
C THR A 156 3.83 -1.91 14.83
N GLY A 157 4.03 -2.42 16.05
CA GLY A 157 4.19 -3.85 16.30
C GLY A 157 2.92 -4.64 15.97
N ILE A 158 3.09 -5.87 15.47
CA ILE A 158 1.99 -6.77 15.08
C ILE A 158 0.99 -6.97 16.22
N GLU A 159 1.44 -7.08 17.46
CA GLU A 159 0.53 -7.30 18.59
C GLU A 159 -0.36 -6.10 18.84
N GLU A 160 0.20 -4.89 18.78
CA GLU A 160 -0.59 -3.67 18.90
C GLU A 160 -1.60 -3.54 17.75
N VAL A 161 -1.17 -3.84 16.52
CA VAL A 161 -2.07 -3.90 15.36
C VAL A 161 -3.20 -4.89 15.61
N LEU A 162 -2.90 -6.14 16.01
CA LEU A 162 -3.88 -7.19 16.26
C LEU A 162 -4.90 -6.81 17.34
N GLN A 163 -4.42 -6.22 18.45
CA GLN A 163 -5.29 -5.75 19.53
C GLN A 163 -6.17 -4.57 19.11
N ASN A 164 -5.80 -3.84 18.06
CA ASN A 164 -6.52 -2.66 17.56
C ASN A 164 -7.13 -2.86 16.16
N LEU A 165 -7.23 -4.09 15.64
CA LEU A 165 -7.72 -4.37 14.28
C LEU A 165 -9.10 -3.76 13.97
N GLY A 166 -9.97 -3.63 14.98
CA GLY A 166 -11.27 -3.00 14.81
C GLY A 166 -11.19 -1.54 14.33
N LEU A 167 -10.06 -0.84 14.54
CA LEU A 167 -9.84 0.48 13.97
C LEU A 167 -9.76 0.45 12.44
N ALA A 168 -9.17 -0.60 11.88
CA ALA A 168 -8.98 -0.75 10.45
C ALA A 168 -10.26 -1.22 9.76
N ASN A 169 -11.14 -1.97 10.42
CA ASN A 169 -12.35 -2.48 9.79
C ASN A 169 -13.24 -1.36 9.22
N PHE A 170 -13.46 -1.42 7.91
CA PHE A 170 -14.27 -0.46 7.18
C PHE A 170 -15.76 -0.81 7.17
N ASP A 171 -16.08 -2.11 7.20
CA ASP A 171 -17.41 -2.61 6.85
C ASP A 171 -18.51 -2.12 7.82
N PRO A 172 -19.72 -1.81 7.33
CA PRO A 172 -20.83 -1.30 8.14
C PRO A 172 -21.25 -2.23 9.30
N GLU A 173 -21.96 -1.70 10.30
CA GLU A 173 -22.33 -2.38 11.56
C GLU A 173 -22.98 -3.78 11.43
N PHE A 174 -23.61 -4.10 10.30
CA PHE A 174 -24.26 -5.39 10.06
C PHE A 174 -23.38 -6.45 9.39
N TYR A 175 -22.12 -6.13 9.08
CA TYR A 175 -21.16 -7.09 8.53
C TYR A 175 -20.45 -7.86 9.65
N GLU A 176 -20.13 -9.12 9.36
CA GLU A 176 -19.35 -9.98 10.25
C GLU A 176 -17.97 -9.38 10.57
N GLU A 177 -17.55 -9.56 11.81
CA GLU A 177 -16.24 -9.13 12.33
C GLU A 177 -15.31 -10.35 12.41
N TYR A 178 -14.08 -10.21 11.93
CA TYR A 178 -13.10 -11.29 11.83
C TYR A 178 -11.89 -11.08 12.76
N GLU A 179 -11.82 -9.95 13.45
CA GLU A 179 -10.71 -9.52 14.30
C GLU A 179 -10.41 -10.55 15.40
N ALA A 180 -11.45 -11.06 16.05
CA ALA A 180 -11.32 -12.08 17.09
C ALA A 180 -10.73 -13.40 16.54
N ALA A 181 -11.08 -13.76 15.30
CA ALA A 181 -10.56 -14.96 14.65
C ALA A 181 -9.07 -14.80 14.27
N VAL A 182 -8.70 -13.63 13.76
CA VAL A 182 -7.31 -13.30 13.38
C VAL A 182 -6.39 -13.28 14.60
N ILE A 183 -6.77 -12.56 15.67
CA ILE A 183 -5.96 -12.53 16.91
C ILE A 183 -5.93 -13.91 17.60
N GLY A 184 -7.02 -14.66 17.53
CA GLY A 184 -7.09 -16.03 18.03
C GLY A 184 -6.14 -16.97 17.29
N LEU A 185 -5.97 -16.82 15.97
CA LEU A 185 -4.99 -17.56 15.19
C LEU A 185 -3.57 -17.24 15.64
N TYR A 186 -3.24 -15.95 15.77
CA TYR A 186 -1.92 -15.51 16.25
C TYR A 186 -1.60 -16.07 17.64
N ASN A 187 -2.56 -15.99 18.57
CA ASN A 187 -2.42 -16.53 19.92
C ASN A 187 -2.13 -18.04 19.90
N ARG A 188 -2.81 -18.82 19.06
CA ARG A 188 -2.53 -20.26 18.90
C ARG A 188 -1.14 -20.54 18.32
N GLN A 189 -0.70 -19.74 17.34
CA GLN A 189 0.61 -19.91 16.71
C GLN A 189 1.79 -19.54 17.62
N THR A 190 1.57 -18.59 18.53
CA THR A 190 2.64 -18.01 19.37
C THR A 190 2.57 -18.43 20.85
N GLY A 191 1.50 -19.11 21.27
CA GLY A 191 1.24 -19.42 22.67
C GLY A 191 0.84 -18.22 23.53
N LYS A 192 0.52 -17.07 22.92
CA LYS A 192 0.12 -15.84 23.62
C LYS A 192 -1.39 -15.80 23.92
N ALA A 193 -1.78 -14.84 24.74
CA ALA A 193 -3.17 -14.58 25.13
C ALA A 193 -3.52 -13.09 24.95
N LEU A 194 -3.30 -12.56 23.74
CA LEU A 194 -3.59 -11.16 23.43
C LEU A 194 -5.11 -10.92 23.37
N PRO A 195 -5.66 -9.92 24.10
CA PRO A 195 -7.06 -9.53 23.99
C PRO A 195 -7.31 -8.53 22.86
N LEU A 196 -8.49 -8.58 22.24
CA LEU A 196 -8.95 -7.51 21.35
C LEU A 196 -9.32 -6.27 22.18
N LYS A 197 -8.60 -5.15 21.99
CA LYS A 197 -8.77 -3.89 22.75
C LYS A 197 -9.73 -2.91 22.09
N LYS A 198 -9.78 -2.86 20.76
CA LYS A 198 -10.68 -1.97 20.01
C LYS A 198 -11.69 -2.77 19.22
N ARG A 199 -12.95 -2.44 19.42
CA ARG A 199 -14.04 -2.85 18.54
C ARG A 199 -14.13 -1.90 17.36
N ARG A 200 -14.78 -2.37 16.30
CA ARG A 200 -15.11 -1.57 15.13
C ARG A 200 -15.85 -0.28 15.50
N GLY A 201 -15.49 0.83 14.84
CA GLY A 201 -16.21 2.09 14.99
C GLY A 201 -15.53 3.29 14.34
N LEU A 202 -16.28 4.02 13.50
CA LEU A 202 -15.78 5.18 12.75
C LEU A 202 -15.20 6.27 13.68
N SER A 203 -15.90 6.60 14.78
CA SER A 203 -15.43 7.61 15.74
C SER A 203 -14.11 7.23 16.40
N ALA A 204 -13.86 5.93 16.62
CA ALA A 204 -12.58 5.47 17.17
C ALA A 204 -11.46 5.58 16.13
N ALA A 205 -11.74 5.20 14.87
CA ALA A 205 -10.80 5.35 13.77
C ALA A 205 -10.45 6.84 13.52
N LEU A 206 -11.43 7.74 13.48
CA LEU A 206 -11.19 9.18 13.30
C LEU A 206 -10.37 9.77 14.45
N ARG A 207 -10.63 9.37 15.70
CA ARG A 207 -9.81 9.80 16.84
C ARG A 207 -8.39 9.28 16.77
N PHE A 208 -8.21 8.04 16.31
CA PHE A 208 -6.89 7.49 16.05
C PHE A 208 -6.18 8.35 15.00
N LEU A 209 -6.76 8.52 13.82
CA LEU A 209 -6.16 9.26 12.71
C LEU A 209 -5.83 10.73 13.01
N ARG A 210 -6.59 11.41 13.89
CA ARG A 210 -6.31 12.80 14.29
C ARG A 210 -5.12 12.99 15.23
N ARG A 211 -4.59 11.92 15.84
CA ARG A 211 -3.51 11.98 16.85
C ARG A 211 -2.12 11.74 16.25
N GLY A 212 -1.92 12.07 14.97
CA GLY A 212 -0.67 11.84 14.24
C GLY A 212 -0.20 13.12 13.58
#